data_AF-A0A8J3D1F6-F1
#
_entry.id   AF-A0A8J3D1F6-F1
#
_cell.length_a   1.000
_cell.length_b   1.000
_cell.length_c   1.000
_cell.angle_alpha   90.00
_cell.angle_beta   90.00
_cell.angle_gamma   90.00
#
_symmetry.space_group_name_H-M   'P 1'
#
loop_
_entity.id
_entity.type
_entity.pdbx_description
1 polymer ?
#
loop_
_entity_poly.entity_id
_entity_poly.type
_entity_poly.pdbx_seq_one_letter_code
_entity_poly.pdbx_strand_id
1 'polypeptide(L)'
;MNELSGKEFKLSSAQVSSNVADEVVILNHDKGVYYGLGEVGATLWSALESGPKSFDELCAVVTAEYEVDRETCEADVAALLSELMHEKLVEADS
;
A
#
# COMPACT_ATOMS: atom_id res chain seq x y z
N MET A 1 -15.21 12.57 5.71
CA MET A 1 -14.90 11.24 6.27
C MET A 1 -14.56 10.35 5.11
N ASN A 2 -13.30 9.92 5.00
CA ASN A 2 -12.84 9.04 3.93
C ASN A 2 -13.43 7.64 4.13
N GLU A 3 -13.91 6.97 3.07
CA GLU A 3 -14.54 5.63 3.16
C GLU A 3 -13.56 4.52 3.58
N LEU A 4 -12.27 4.82 3.58
CA LEU A 4 -11.18 3.96 4.03
C LEU A 4 -10.89 4.10 5.53
N SER A 5 -11.40 5.15 6.18
CA SER A 5 -11.19 5.40 7.62
C SER A 5 -11.90 4.32 8.43
N GLY A 6 -11.13 3.61 9.27
CA GLY A 6 -11.61 2.48 10.07
C GLY A 6 -11.43 1.09 9.43
N LYS A 7 -10.86 1.00 8.23
CA LYS A 7 -10.47 -0.27 7.61
C LYS A 7 -9.01 -0.61 7.89
N GLU A 8 -8.73 -1.90 7.96
CA GLU A 8 -7.37 -2.44 7.95
C GLU A 8 -7.05 -3.01 6.56
N PHE A 9 -5.80 -2.87 6.14
CA PHE A 9 -5.32 -3.31 4.85
C PHE A 9 -4.24 -4.37 5.07
N LYS A 10 -4.24 -5.40 4.24
CA LYS A 10 -3.26 -6.49 4.25
C LYS A 10 -2.86 -6.88 2.84
N LEU A 11 -1.67 -7.43 2.67
CA LEU A 11 -1.25 -7.98 1.38
C LEU A 11 -2.12 -9.20 1.03
N SER A 12 -2.48 -9.32 -0.24
CA SER A 12 -3.23 -10.49 -0.72
C SER A 12 -2.38 -11.75 -0.62
N SER A 13 -3.00 -12.92 -0.47
CA SER A 13 -2.29 -14.20 -0.59
C SER A 13 -1.91 -14.53 -2.04
N ALA A 14 -2.49 -13.84 -3.03
CA ALA A 14 -2.27 -14.06 -4.45
C ALA A 14 -1.03 -13.33 -5.03
N GLN A 15 -0.26 -12.68 -4.18
CA GLN A 15 0.91 -11.89 -4.58
C GLN A 15 2.22 -12.48 -4.01
N VAL A 16 3.32 -12.28 -4.72
CA VAL A 16 4.68 -12.48 -4.21
C VAL A 16 5.50 -11.23 -4.53
N SER A 17 6.13 -10.63 -3.52
CA SER A 17 6.95 -9.42 -3.65
C SER A 17 8.43 -9.69 -3.42
N SER A 18 9.28 -8.82 -3.96
CA SER A 18 10.69 -8.76 -3.65
C SER A 18 11.20 -7.32 -3.72
N ASN A 19 12.04 -6.95 -2.77
CA ASN A 19 12.67 -5.63 -2.72
C ASN A 19 13.88 -5.62 -3.64
N VAL A 20 13.93 -4.67 -4.56
CA VAL A 20 15.00 -4.49 -5.54
C VAL A 20 15.51 -3.06 -5.43
N ALA A 21 16.62 -2.88 -4.70
CA ALA A 21 17.12 -1.56 -4.31
C ALA A 21 16.03 -0.74 -3.57
N ASP A 22 15.63 0.40 -4.12
CA ASP A 22 14.64 1.32 -3.53
C ASP A 22 13.22 1.10 -4.08
N GLU A 23 13.02 0.05 -4.87
CA GLU A 23 11.74 -0.31 -5.48
C GLU A 23 11.25 -1.68 -4.99
N VAL A 24 9.95 -1.91 -5.08
CA VAL A 24 9.35 -3.22 -4.85
C VAL A 24 8.81 -3.77 -6.16
N VAL A 25 9.21 -5.00 -6.50
CA VAL A 25 8.63 -5.75 -7.62
C VAL A 25 7.62 -6.74 -7.05
N ILE A 26 6.40 -6.71 -7.58
CA ILE A 26 5.29 -7.54 -7.14
C ILE A 26 4.79 -8.39 -8.30
N LEU A 27 4.69 -9.70 -8.09
CA LEU A 27 4.04 -10.62 -9.00
C LEU A 27 2.66 -10.98 -8.45
N ASN A 28 1.61 -10.61 -9.16
CA ASN A 28 0.29 -11.22 -8.96
C ASN A 28 0.24 -12.54 -9.74
N HIS A 29 0.28 -13.68 -9.06
CA HIS A 29 0.36 -14.98 -9.74
C HIS A 29 -0.99 -15.42 -10.33
N ASP A 30 -2.12 -14.90 -9.83
CA ASP A 30 -3.43 -15.16 -10.43
C ASP A 30 -3.60 -14.44 -11.77
N LYS A 31 -3.08 -13.22 -11.88
CA LYS A 31 -3.15 -12.42 -13.12
C LYS A 31 -1.96 -12.67 -14.06
N GLY A 32 -0.84 -13.18 -13.55
CA GLY A 32 0.41 -13.33 -14.29
C GLY A 32 1.06 -11.99 -14.67
N VAL A 33 0.83 -10.93 -13.87
CA VAL A 33 1.28 -9.56 -14.14
C VAL A 33 2.28 -9.12 -13.09
N TYR A 34 3.32 -8.41 -13.53
CA TYR A 34 4.31 -7.77 -12.68
C TYR A 34 4.01 -6.28 -12.51
N TYR A 35 4.13 -5.80 -11.27
CA TYR A 35 3.98 -4.40 -10.90
C TYR A 35 5.28 -3.94 -10.26
N GLY A 36 5.64 -2.67 -10.50
CA GLY A 36 6.70 -1.98 -9.79
C GLY A 36 6.10 -0.89 -8.92
N LEU A 37 6.56 -0.80 -7.67
CA LEU A 37 6.25 0.32 -6.80
C LEU A 37 7.47 1.23 -6.72
N GLY A 38 7.23 2.54 -6.92
CA GLY A 38 8.22 3.57 -6.59
C GLY A 38 8.32 3.77 -5.07
N GLU A 39 9.14 4.73 -4.67
CA GLU A 39 9.56 4.99 -3.28
C GLU A 39 8.40 5.00 -2.26
N VAL A 40 7.38 5.85 -2.46
CA VAL A 40 6.23 5.96 -1.54
C VAL A 40 5.44 4.65 -1.47
N GLY A 41 5.29 3.97 -2.62
CA GLY A 41 4.64 2.67 -2.69
C GLY A 41 5.43 1.60 -1.95
N ALA A 42 6.76 1.61 -2.07
CA ALA A 42 7.67 0.71 -1.37
C ALA A 42 7.61 0.90 0.16
N THR A 43 7.54 2.14 0.64
CA THR A 43 7.32 2.47 2.05
C THR A 43 6.01 1.84 2.57
N LEU A 44 4.90 2.10 1.89
CA LEU A 44 3.59 1.55 2.27
C LEU A 44 3.56 0.02 2.21
N TRP A 45 4.18 -0.54 1.18
CA TRP A 45 4.29 -1.98 1.01
C TRP A 45 5.04 -2.65 2.17
N SER A 46 6.18 -2.08 2.55
CA SER A 46 6.99 -2.56 3.69
C SER A 46 6.21 -2.50 5.01
N ALA A 47 5.38 -1.48 5.20
CA ALA A 47 4.50 -1.37 6.36
C ALA A 47 3.46 -2.50 6.40
N LEU A 48 2.89 -2.86 5.24
CA LEU A 48 1.92 -3.96 5.09
C LEU A 48 2.56 -5.35 5.17
N GLU A 49 3.82 -5.51 4.74
CA GLU A 49 4.59 -6.75 4.94
C GLU A 49 4.78 -7.08 6.42
N SER A 50 4.84 -6.06 7.28
CA SER A 50 4.94 -6.22 8.73
C SER A 50 3.64 -6.67 9.41
N GLY A 51 2.51 -6.63 8.69
CA GLY A 51 1.19 -7.04 9.16
C GLY A 51 0.08 -6.09 8.72
N PRO A 52 -1.20 -6.41 9.03
CA PRO A 52 -2.32 -5.54 8.71
C PRO A 52 -2.16 -4.14 9.31
N LYS A 53 -2.53 -3.10 8.54
CA LYS A 53 -2.42 -1.70 8.95
C LYS A 53 -3.69 -0.93 8.66
N SER A 54 -4.08 -0.06 9.57
CA SER A 54 -5.15 0.90 9.35
C SER A 54 -4.75 2.00 8.36
N PHE A 55 -5.74 2.63 7.73
CA PHE A 55 -5.50 3.78 6.85
C PHE A 55 -4.69 4.90 7.54
N ASP A 56 -5.02 5.20 8.81
CA ASP A 56 -4.33 6.23 9.59
C ASP A 56 -2.87 5.86 9.89
N GLU A 57 -2.58 4.60 10.18
CA GLU A 57 -1.19 4.14 10.34
C GLU A 57 -0.40 4.28 9.05
N LEU A 58 -0.98 3.91 7.91
CA LEU A 58 -0.33 4.03 6.62
C LEU A 58 -0.02 5.50 6.27
N CYS A 59 -0.97 6.41 6.52
CA CYS A 59 -0.72 7.84 6.35
C CYS A 59 0.34 8.37 7.33
N ALA A 60 0.36 7.89 8.57
CA ALA A 60 1.38 8.26 9.55
C ALA A 60 2.79 7.82 9.13
N VAL A 61 2.93 6.65 8.51
CA VAL A 61 4.21 6.16 7.98
C VAL A 61 4.71 7.08 6.87
N VAL A 62 3.85 7.42 5.89
CA VAL A 62 4.24 8.27 4.75
C VAL A 62 4.56 9.70 5.20
N THR A 63 3.72 10.30 6.06
CA THR A 63 3.98 11.67 6.57
C THR A 63 5.25 11.76 7.41
N ALA A 64 5.62 10.69 8.12
CA ALA A 64 6.86 10.65 8.88
C ALA A 64 8.12 10.59 8.01
N GLU A 65 8.03 10.02 6.80
CA GLU A 65 9.17 9.81 5.91
C GLU A 65 9.32 10.91 4.84
N TYR A 66 8.22 11.49 4.36
CA TYR A 66 8.23 12.38 3.19
C TYR A 66 7.93 13.86 3.47
N GLU A 67 7.78 14.29 4.74
CA GLU A 67 7.46 15.69 5.14
C GLU A 67 6.32 16.34 4.31
N VAL A 68 5.28 15.57 4.01
CA VAL A 68 4.08 16.03 3.30
C VAL A 68 2.98 16.45 4.27
N ASP A 69 2.09 17.35 3.85
CA ASP A 69 0.90 17.67 4.64
C ASP A 69 -0.08 16.49 4.66
N ARG A 70 -0.94 16.49 5.69
CA ARG A 70 -1.85 15.38 5.94
C ARG A 70 -2.91 15.21 4.85
N GLU A 71 -3.39 16.29 4.25
CA GLU A 71 -4.45 16.22 3.23
C GLU A 71 -3.91 15.59 1.94
N THR A 72 -2.71 16.03 1.51
CA THR A 72 -1.99 15.43 0.38
C THR A 72 -1.68 13.96 0.65
N CYS A 73 -1.16 13.63 1.84
CA CYS A 73 -0.86 12.24 2.20
C CYS A 73 -2.10 11.35 2.15
N GLU A 74 -3.22 11.78 2.75
CA GLU A 74 -4.44 10.98 2.76
C GLU A 74 -4.96 10.75 1.34
N ALA A 75 -4.91 11.76 0.46
CA ALA A 75 -5.31 11.61 -0.94
C ALA A 75 -4.43 10.61 -1.70
N ASP A 76 -3.10 10.73 -1.58
CA ASP A 76 -2.14 9.90 -2.30
C ASP A 76 -2.18 8.44 -1.81
N VAL A 77 -2.23 8.23 -0.49
CA VAL A 77 -2.35 6.89 0.11
C VAL A 77 -3.68 6.25 -0.29
N ALA A 78 -4.78 7.01 -0.30
CA ALA A 78 -6.08 6.49 -0.71
C ALA A 78 -6.10 6.08 -2.20
N ALA A 79 -5.53 6.91 -3.07
CA ALA A 79 -5.41 6.61 -4.50
C ALA A 79 -4.60 5.32 -4.72
N LEU A 80 -3.44 5.21 -4.09
CA LEU A 80 -2.57 4.05 -4.21
C LEU A 80 -3.23 2.78 -3.66
N LEU A 81 -3.85 2.83 -2.47
CA LEU A 81 -4.57 1.67 -1.92
C LEU A 81 -5.70 1.22 -2.84
N SER A 82 -6.43 2.16 -3.45
CA SER A 82 -7.47 1.83 -4.42
C SER A 82 -6.90 1.09 -5.64
N GLU A 83 -5.75 1.52 -6.17
CA GLU A 83 -5.09 0.84 -7.29
C GLU A 83 -4.59 -0.56 -6.90
N LEU A 84 -3.93 -0.69 -5.74
CA LEU A 84 -3.45 -1.98 -5.24
C LEU A 84 -4.61 -2.96 -5.01
N MET A 85 -5.75 -2.49 -4.50
CA MET A 85 -6.95 -3.29 -4.34
C MET A 85 -7.57 -3.68 -5.69
N HIS A 86 -7.63 -2.75 -6.64
CA HIS A 86 -8.10 -3.03 -8.00
C HIS A 86 -7.27 -4.13 -8.68
N GLU A 87 -5.95 -4.09 -8.47
CA GLU A 87 -4.99 -5.07 -8.98
C GLU A 87 -4.91 -6.36 -8.13
N LYS A 88 -5.73 -6.47 -7.07
CA LYS A 88 -5.76 -7.60 -6.12
C LYS A 88 -4.42 -7.89 -5.46
N LEU A 89 -3.64 -6.85 -5.19
CA LEU A 89 -2.37 -6.92 -4.47
C LEU A 89 -2.57 -6.70 -2.97
N VAL A 90 -3.56 -5.88 -2.61
CA VAL A 90 -3.96 -5.56 -1.24
C VAL A 90 -5.44 -5.84 -1.06
N GLU A 91 -5.81 -6.25 0.15
CA GLU A 91 -7.19 -6.49 0.56
C GLU A 91 -7.51 -5.65 1.79
N ALA A 92 -8.74 -5.14 1.87
CA ALA A 92 -9.26 -4.46 3.05
C ALA A 92 -10.05 -5.45 3.91
N ASP A 93 -9.73 -5.54 5.20
CA ASP A 93 -10.52 -6.26 6.19
C ASP A 93 -11.69 -5.39 6.68
N SER A 94 -12.79 -6.05 7.09
CA SER A 94 -14.05 -5.41 7.51
C SER A 94 -14.35 -5.62 8.99
#